data_AF-A0A1B6LEC3-F1
#
_entry.id   AF-A0A1B6LEC3-F1
#
_cell.length_a   1.000
_cell.length_b   1.000
_cell.length_c   1.000
_cell.angle_alpha   90.00
_cell.angle_beta   90.00
_cell.angle_gamma   90.00
#
_symmetry.space_group_name_H-M   'P 1'
#
loop_
_entity.id
_entity.type
_entity.pdbx_description
1 polymer ?
#
loop_
_entity_poly.entity_id
_entity_poly.type
_entity_poly.pdbx_seq_one_letter_code
_entity_poly.pdbx_strand_id
1 'polypeptide(L)'
;MRLRTAVTKAIQHRKVEEGEMKEKAEKLRLDIVNGPSHVFGEHLHCKSRGYFCNGPKEDETNYIADLKASGVYHKIMEAVNVLADHSSHLIYDVDSNMVEHYNSVVARFTGGKRINCVQRGSYQMRCAAAVVSHNTSQPFYKLHKTLLKSSPGVYTKRLETRHVAKISKRAERERMKPRARRCLKLTPKAGDSDYGPMAKKPDMEAAMFQSKLEEHMKILQKTRNEIDELERNTRGQSDSPEWFEERRIRLTAS
;
A
#
# COMPACT_ATOMS: atom_id res chain seq x y z
N MET A 1 22.23 -4.85 2.61
CA MET A 1 20.76 -5.09 2.69
C MET A 1 20.10 -3.75 2.53
N ARG A 2 19.10 -3.39 3.31
CA ARG A 2 18.62 -2.04 3.36
C ARG A 2 17.29 -2.08 4.10
N LEU A 3 16.37 -1.25 3.63
CA LEU A 3 15.01 -1.12 4.16
C LEU A 3 14.05 -2.22 3.71
N ARG A 4 13.92 -2.47 2.40
CA ARG A 4 12.95 -3.47 1.87
C ARG A 4 13.17 -4.84 2.49
N THR A 5 14.42 -5.32 2.51
CA THR A 5 14.73 -6.64 3.04
C THR A 5 14.49 -6.72 4.54
N ALA A 6 14.78 -5.65 5.29
CA ALA A 6 14.48 -5.56 6.72
C ALA A 6 12.97 -5.70 6.97
N VAL A 7 12.14 -4.96 6.22
CA VAL A 7 10.67 -5.06 6.32
C VAL A 7 10.19 -6.46 5.96
N THR A 8 10.64 -7.05 4.85
CA THR A 8 10.19 -8.39 4.46
C THR A 8 10.57 -9.47 5.47
N LYS A 9 11.77 -9.37 6.07
CA LYS A 9 12.21 -10.30 7.11
C LYS A 9 11.41 -10.10 8.41
N ALA A 10 11.13 -8.85 8.77
CA ALA A 10 10.27 -8.55 9.92
C ALA A 10 8.87 -9.13 9.75
N ILE A 11 8.25 -8.98 8.58
CA ILE A 11 6.94 -9.59 8.28
C ILE A 11 7.01 -11.12 8.43
N GLN A 12 8.01 -11.77 7.83
CA GLN A 12 8.18 -13.22 7.92
C GLN A 12 8.33 -13.70 9.36
N HIS A 13 9.12 -13.00 10.17
CA HIS A 13 9.32 -13.33 11.58
C HIS A 13 8.01 -13.16 12.39
N ARG A 14 7.33 -12.01 12.27
CA ARG A 14 6.10 -11.72 13.03
C ARG A 14 4.93 -12.63 12.66
N LYS A 15 4.92 -13.20 11.46
CA LYS A 15 3.92 -14.20 11.06
C LYS A 15 4.08 -15.54 11.77
N VAL A 16 5.32 -15.94 12.05
CA VAL A 16 5.63 -17.24 12.69
C VAL A 16 5.56 -17.16 14.22
N GLU A 17 5.79 -15.97 14.80
CA GLU A 17 5.69 -15.73 16.24
C GLU A 17 4.33 -16.17 16.80
N GLU A 18 4.27 -16.66 18.04
CA GLU A 18 3.02 -16.97 18.73
C GLU A 18 2.43 -15.70 19.37
N GLY A 19 1.10 -15.59 19.44
CA GLY A 19 0.42 -14.45 20.06
C GLY A 19 -0.73 -13.87 19.23
N GLU A 20 -1.42 -12.89 19.80
CA GLU A 20 -2.55 -12.23 19.16
C GLU A 20 -2.10 -11.43 17.94
N MET A 21 -2.87 -11.49 16.84
CA MET A 21 -2.52 -10.80 15.60
C MET A 21 -2.44 -9.27 15.74
N LYS A 22 -3.21 -8.67 16.64
CA LYS A 22 -3.11 -7.24 16.95
C LYS A 22 -1.77 -6.87 17.56
N GLU A 23 -1.30 -7.68 18.51
CA GLU A 23 -0.01 -7.47 19.15
C GLU A 23 1.14 -7.62 18.14
N LYS A 24 1.04 -8.60 17.24
CA LYS A 24 1.99 -8.78 16.14
C LYS A 24 2.03 -7.56 15.21
N ALA A 25 0.88 -6.98 14.91
CA ALA A 25 0.77 -5.80 14.05
C ALA A 25 1.44 -4.57 14.66
N GLU A 26 1.27 -4.34 15.97
CA GLU A 26 1.97 -3.26 16.68
C GLU A 26 3.48 -3.51 16.75
N LYS A 27 3.91 -4.74 17.04
CA LYS A 27 5.33 -5.11 17.01
C LYS A 27 5.94 -4.90 15.62
N LEU A 28 5.22 -5.24 14.55
CA LEU A 28 5.66 -4.99 13.17
C LEU A 28 5.71 -3.48 12.86
N ARG A 29 4.73 -2.69 13.33
CA ARG A 29 4.72 -1.22 13.18
C ARG A 29 6.01 -0.63 13.73
N LEU A 30 6.35 -1.01 14.96
CA LEU A 30 7.59 -0.62 15.62
C LEU A 30 8.82 -1.02 14.80
N ASP A 31 8.82 -2.21 14.21
CA ASP A 31 9.93 -2.74 13.37
C ASP A 31 10.16 -1.96 12.10
N ILE A 32 9.08 -1.56 11.43
CA ILE A 32 9.12 -0.73 10.23
C ILE A 32 9.69 0.65 10.59
N VAL A 33 9.22 1.27 11.68
CA VAL A 33 9.67 2.59 12.16
C VAL A 33 11.16 2.59 12.55
N ASN A 34 11.67 1.51 13.14
CA ASN A 34 13.09 1.37 13.48
C ASN A 34 13.99 1.04 12.28
N GLY A 35 13.40 0.62 11.16
CA GLY A 35 14.13 0.21 9.96
C GLY A 35 15.16 1.25 9.48
N PRO A 36 14.77 2.53 9.28
CA PRO A 36 15.70 3.59 8.91
C PRO A 36 16.85 3.77 9.89
N SER A 37 16.55 3.81 11.21
CA SER A 37 17.60 3.98 12.22
C SER A 37 18.65 2.89 12.14
N HIS A 38 18.22 1.63 12.09
CA HIS A 38 19.09 0.47 11.94
C HIS A 38 19.93 0.53 10.64
N VAL A 39 19.31 0.94 9.54
CA VAL A 39 19.95 0.99 8.21
C VAL A 39 21.04 2.04 8.11
N PHE A 40 20.88 3.16 8.82
CA PHE A 40 21.80 4.29 8.81
C PHE A 40 22.77 4.32 9.99
N GLY A 41 22.84 3.24 10.77
CA GLY A 41 23.88 3.01 11.79
C GLY A 41 23.48 3.35 13.22
N GLU A 42 22.22 3.70 13.49
CA GLU A 42 21.71 3.93 14.84
C GLU A 42 20.98 2.68 15.36
N HIS A 43 21.58 2.03 16.36
CA HIS A 43 21.10 0.74 16.89
C HIS A 43 20.46 0.82 18.27
N LEU A 44 20.05 2.02 18.72
CA LEU A 44 19.48 2.26 20.06
C LEU A 44 18.29 1.34 20.37
N HIS A 45 17.35 1.23 19.43
CA HIS A 45 16.16 0.39 19.59
C HIS A 45 16.32 -1.02 18.99
N CYS A 46 17.50 -1.34 18.43
CA CYS A 46 17.79 -2.67 17.92
C CYS A 46 18.12 -3.64 19.04
N LYS A 47 18.83 -3.17 20.08
CA LYS A 47 19.24 -3.99 21.23
C LYS A 47 18.06 -4.45 22.10
N SER A 48 17.04 -3.61 22.27
CA SER A 48 15.82 -3.98 23.00
C SER A 48 14.96 -5.01 22.27
N ARG A 49 15.19 -5.20 20.96
CA ARG A 49 14.41 -6.11 20.12
C ARG A 49 15.14 -7.41 19.83
N GLY A 50 16.47 -7.41 19.70
CA GLY A 50 17.32 -8.61 19.84
C GLY A 50 17.26 -9.69 18.74
N TYR A 51 16.24 -9.74 17.85
CA TYR A 51 16.12 -10.83 16.86
C TYR A 51 16.77 -10.56 15.48
N PHE A 52 17.13 -9.32 15.13
CA PHE A 52 17.76 -9.02 13.82
C PHE A 52 19.12 -8.33 13.88
N CYS A 53 19.55 -7.84 15.03
CA CYS A 53 20.74 -7.03 15.15
C CYS A 53 21.44 -7.30 16.49
N ASN A 54 22.73 -7.60 16.42
CA ASN A 54 23.59 -7.84 17.59
C ASN A 54 24.34 -6.58 18.05
N GLY A 55 23.94 -5.41 17.54
CA GLY A 55 24.61 -4.13 17.78
C GLY A 55 25.36 -3.57 16.57
N PRO A 56 26.03 -2.43 16.74
CA PRO A 56 26.84 -1.79 15.70
C PRO A 56 28.00 -2.71 15.30
N LYS A 57 28.33 -2.72 14.01
CA LYS A 57 29.51 -3.43 13.52
C LYS A 57 30.77 -2.60 13.74
N GLU A 58 31.92 -3.26 13.84
CA GLU A 58 33.21 -2.58 13.81
C GLU A 58 33.29 -1.75 12.51
N ASP A 59 33.65 -0.46 12.64
CA ASP A 59 33.69 0.56 11.59
C ASP A 59 32.34 1.04 11.00
N GLU A 60 31.21 0.83 11.68
CA GLU A 60 29.93 1.37 11.23
C GLU A 60 29.75 2.86 11.60
N THR A 61 29.83 3.73 10.60
CA THR A 61 29.53 5.17 10.73
C THR A 61 28.03 5.43 10.84
N ASN A 62 27.62 6.24 11.84
CA ASN A 62 26.24 6.67 12.02
C ASN A 62 25.94 7.93 11.17
N TYR A 63 25.06 7.78 10.18
CA TYR A 63 24.68 8.85 9.25
C TYR A 63 23.42 9.62 9.65
N ILE A 64 22.79 9.29 10.78
CA ILE A 64 21.49 9.88 11.14
C ILE A 64 21.60 11.36 11.46
N ALA A 65 22.68 11.80 12.10
CA ALA A 65 22.92 13.22 12.35
C ALA A 65 22.97 14.01 11.04
N ASP A 66 23.73 13.53 10.06
CA ASP A 66 23.86 14.14 8.73
C ASP A 66 22.55 14.10 7.94
N LEU A 67 21.79 13.01 8.05
CA LEU A 67 20.49 12.86 7.39
C LEU A 67 19.41 13.76 7.99
N LYS A 68 19.47 14.03 9.30
CA LYS A 68 18.61 15.00 9.96
C LYS A 68 18.99 16.42 9.55
N ALA A 69 20.27 16.76 9.56
CA ALA A 69 20.76 18.07 9.12
C ALA A 69 20.41 18.39 7.67
N SER A 70 20.41 17.38 6.78
CA SER A 70 20.03 17.53 5.37
C SER A 70 18.51 17.47 5.11
N GLY A 71 17.67 17.20 6.12
CA GLY A 71 16.22 17.04 5.98
C GLY A 71 15.77 15.76 5.24
N VAL A 72 16.71 14.97 4.70
CA VAL A 72 16.41 13.72 3.98
C VAL A 72 15.75 12.69 4.90
N TYR A 73 16.16 12.67 6.18
CA TYR A 73 15.61 11.75 7.17
C TYR A 73 14.08 11.88 7.29
N HIS A 74 13.56 13.11 7.30
CA HIS A 74 12.12 13.36 7.43
C HIS A 74 11.32 12.79 6.25
N LYS A 75 11.83 12.94 5.02
CA LYS A 75 11.21 12.37 3.82
C LYS A 75 11.20 10.84 3.83
N ILE A 76 12.27 10.23 4.34
CA ILE A 76 12.33 8.77 4.52
C ILE A 76 11.29 8.33 5.55
N MET A 77 11.23 9.02 6.70
CA MET A 77 10.28 8.71 7.77
C MET A 77 8.83 8.89 7.34
N GLU A 78 8.52 9.88 6.50
CA GLU A 78 7.17 10.07 5.94
C GLU A 78 6.71 8.82 5.16
N ALA A 79 7.55 8.31 4.26
CA ALA A 79 7.25 7.09 3.51
C ALA A 79 7.17 5.84 4.41
N VAL A 80 8.01 5.77 5.44
CA VAL A 80 8.05 4.65 6.39
C VAL A 80 6.82 4.66 7.30
N ASN A 81 6.34 5.84 7.71
CA ASN A 81 5.15 5.98 8.54
C ASN A 81 3.89 5.49 7.83
N VAL A 82 3.73 5.82 6.54
CA VAL A 82 2.63 5.28 5.71
C VAL A 82 2.68 3.75 5.68
N LEU A 83 3.87 3.17 5.52
CA LEU A 83 4.04 1.72 5.52
C LEU A 83 3.74 1.11 6.90
N ALA A 84 4.15 1.77 7.98
CA ALA A 84 3.94 1.35 9.35
C ALA A 84 2.44 1.36 9.72
N ASP A 85 1.67 2.35 9.25
CA ASP A 85 0.22 2.42 9.47
C ASP A 85 -0.53 1.23 8.85
N HIS A 86 0.02 0.67 7.77
CA HIS A 86 -0.52 -0.52 7.13
C HIS A 86 0.06 -1.84 7.70
N SER A 87 0.74 -1.83 8.84
CA SER A 87 1.33 -3.03 9.46
C SER A 87 0.32 -4.16 9.66
N SER A 88 -0.90 -3.83 10.09
CA SER A 88 -2.00 -4.79 10.22
C SER A 88 -2.27 -5.48 8.88
N HIS A 89 -2.51 -4.72 7.81
CA HIS A 89 -2.76 -5.28 6.47
C HIS A 89 -1.60 -6.16 5.97
N LEU A 90 -0.35 -5.74 6.24
CA LEU A 90 0.86 -6.48 5.86
C LEU A 90 0.99 -7.84 6.57
N ILE A 91 0.51 -7.96 7.81
CA ILE A 91 0.50 -9.24 8.53
C ILE A 91 -0.62 -10.15 8.02
N TYR A 92 -1.80 -9.60 7.77
CA TYR A 92 -2.96 -10.38 7.31
C TYR A 92 -2.87 -10.79 5.83
N ASP A 93 -1.86 -10.33 5.08
CA ASP A 93 -1.78 -10.46 3.61
C ASP A 93 -3.04 -9.95 2.89
N VAL A 94 -3.70 -8.94 3.48
CA VAL A 94 -4.91 -8.37 2.91
C VAL A 94 -4.51 -7.27 1.95
N ASP A 95 -4.69 -7.51 0.66
CA ASP A 95 -4.65 -6.49 -0.36
C ASP A 95 -6.06 -6.11 -0.82
N SER A 96 -6.27 -4.83 -1.18
CA SER A 96 -7.49 -4.43 -1.91
C SER A 96 -7.48 -4.98 -3.33
N ASN A 97 -6.32 -5.41 -3.81
CA ASN A 97 -6.07 -5.81 -5.18
C ASN A 97 -6.86 -7.06 -5.59
N MET A 98 -7.08 -8.05 -4.73
CA MET A 98 -7.96 -9.19 -5.07
C MET A 98 -9.41 -8.76 -5.29
N VAL A 99 -9.92 -7.84 -4.46
CA VAL A 99 -11.29 -7.30 -4.58
C VAL A 99 -11.42 -6.41 -5.81
N GLU A 100 -10.44 -5.53 -6.05
CA GLU A 100 -10.36 -4.69 -7.25
C GLU A 100 -10.25 -5.54 -8.53
N HIS A 101 -9.42 -6.59 -8.49
CA HIS A 101 -9.28 -7.52 -9.60
C HIS A 101 -10.59 -8.25 -9.87
N TYR A 102 -11.27 -8.77 -8.85
CA TYR A 102 -12.57 -9.40 -9.01
C TYR A 102 -13.62 -8.43 -9.56
N ASN A 103 -13.70 -7.21 -9.00
CA ASN A 103 -14.61 -6.17 -9.47
C ASN A 103 -14.35 -5.79 -10.93
N SER A 104 -13.10 -5.80 -11.39
CA SER A 104 -12.75 -5.60 -12.80
C SER A 104 -13.31 -6.71 -13.71
N VAL A 105 -13.34 -7.96 -13.24
CA VAL A 105 -13.94 -9.08 -13.97
C VAL A 105 -15.46 -8.97 -13.96
N VAL A 106 -16.07 -8.67 -12.82
CA VAL A 106 -17.52 -8.44 -12.72
C VAL A 106 -17.96 -7.33 -13.66
N ALA A 107 -17.24 -6.20 -13.70
CA ALA A 107 -17.52 -5.08 -14.60
C ALA A 107 -17.54 -5.51 -16.09
N ARG A 108 -16.69 -6.47 -16.48
CA ARG A 108 -16.69 -7.02 -17.84
C ARG A 108 -17.92 -7.87 -18.12
N PHE A 109 -18.35 -8.68 -17.17
CA PHE A 109 -19.56 -9.50 -17.29
C PHE A 109 -20.84 -8.68 -17.24
N THR A 110 -20.84 -7.55 -16.54
CA THR A 110 -21.97 -6.61 -16.49
C THR A 110 -22.02 -5.65 -17.68
N GLY A 111 -20.98 -5.60 -18.52
CA GLY A 111 -20.92 -4.73 -19.70
C GLY A 111 -20.48 -3.29 -19.39
N GLY A 112 -19.96 -3.04 -18.19
CA GLY A 112 -19.57 -1.72 -17.70
C GLY A 112 -20.75 -0.78 -17.44
N LYS A 113 -20.47 0.40 -16.86
CA LYS A 113 -21.48 1.44 -16.50
C LYS A 113 -22.37 1.95 -17.64
N ARG A 114 -22.13 1.57 -18.91
CA ARG A 114 -22.71 2.27 -20.08
C ARG A 114 -24.04 1.73 -20.59
N ILE A 115 -24.36 0.45 -20.41
CA ILE A 115 -25.67 -0.08 -20.84
C ILE A 115 -26.11 -1.21 -19.89
N ASN A 116 -27.04 -0.89 -18.98
CA ASN A 116 -27.60 -1.87 -18.05
C ASN A 116 -28.72 -2.66 -18.75
N CYS A 117 -28.38 -3.59 -19.64
CA CYS A 117 -29.34 -4.42 -20.39
C CYS A 117 -29.99 -5.54 -19.55
N VAL A 118 -30.31 -5.32 -18.27
CA VAL A 118 -30.56 -6.42 -17.33
C VAL A 118 -31.89 -6.34 -16.60
N GLN A 119 -32.67 -7.41 -16.75
CA GLN A 119 -33.87 -7.74 -15.97
C GLN A 119 -33.49 -8.28 -14.57
N ARG A 120 -34.46 -8.33 -13.65
CA ARG A 120 -34.28 -8.78 -12.25
C ARG A 120 -33.58 -10.15 -12.15
N GLY A 121 -32.57 -10.28 -11.26
CA GLY A 121 -31.84 -11.54 -11.00
C GLY A 121 -30.60 -11.82 -11.87
N SER A 122 -30.39 -11.01 -12.91
CA SER A 122 -29.29 -11.21 -13.86
C SER A 122 -27.92 -10.69 -13.37
N TYR A 123 -27.87 -9.78 -12.39
CA TYR A 123 -26.61 -9.32 -11.80
C TYR A 123 -25.93 -10.43 -10.99
N GLN A 124 -26.69 -11.11 -10.12
CA GLN A 124 -26.18 -12.23 -9.31
C GLN A 124 -25.61 -13.35 -10.20
N MET A 125 -26.32 -13.70 -11.28
CA MET A 125 -25.86 -14.68 -12.25
C MET A 125 -24.57 -14.25 -12.95
N ARG A 126 -24.42 -12.96 -13.30
CA ARG A 126 -23.20 -12.42 -13.92
C ARG A 126 -22.02 -12.40 -12.94
N CYS A 127 -22.25 -12.10 -11.66
CA CYS A 127 -21.23 -12.25 -10.61
C CYS A 127 -20.79 -13.70 -10.48
N ALA A 128 -21.73 -14.65 -10.42
CA ALA A 128 -21.41 -16.08 -10.38
C ALA A 128 -20.61 -16.53 -11.63
N ALA A 129 -21.02 -16.07 -12.82
CA ALA A 129 -20.29 -16.34 -14.06
C ALA A 129 -18.88 -15.73 -14.06
N ALA A 130 -18.72 -14.53 -13.50
CA ALA A 130 -17.42 -13.87 -13.35
C ALA A 130 -16.48 -14.66 -12.44
N VAL A 131 -16.96 -15.13 -11.28
CA VAL A 131 -16.18 -16.00 -10.36
C VAL A 131 -15.72 -17.26 -11.09
N VAL A 132 -16.64 -17.94 -11.75
CA VAL A 132 -16.34 -19.17 -12.49
C VAL A 132 -15.33 -18.92 -13.60
N SER A 133 -15.48 -17.84 -14.36
CA SER A 133 -14.53 -17.46 -15.42
C SER A 133 -13.13 -17.19 -14.87
N HIS A 134 -13.06 -16.45 -13.76
CA HIS A 134 -11.82 -16.01 -13.15
C HIS A 134 -11.03 -17.20 -12.58
N ASN A 135 -11.71 -18.10 -11.88
CA ASN A 135 -11.08 -19.25 -11.24
C ASN A 135 -10.69 -20.36 -12.23
N THR A 136 -11.50 -20.60 -13.28
CA THR A 136 -11.28 -21.76 -14.15
C THR A 136 -10.47 -21.43 -15.40
N SER A 137 -10.57 -20.21 -15.95
CA SER A 137 -9.99 -19.85 -17.26
C SER A 137 -10.35 -20.86 -18.38
N GLN A 138 -11.42 -21.63 -18.22
CA GLN A 138 -11.86 -22.65 -19.16
C GLN A 138 -13.10 -22.19 -19.93
N PRO A 139 -13.37 -22.78 -21.12
CA PRO A 139 -14.61 -22.53 -21.84
C PRO A 139 -15.85 -22.94 -21.02
N PHE A 140 -16.88 -22.10 -21.02
CA PHE A 140 -18.14 -22.33 -20.29
C PHE A 140 -18.95 -23.52 -20.82
N TYR A 141 -18.74 -23.95 -22.07
CA TYR A 141 -19.44 -25.10 -22.64
C TYR A 141 -19.17 -26.39 -21.85
N LYS A 142 -18.04 -26.48 -21.14
CA LYS A 142 -17.73 -27.62 -20.27
C LYS A 142 -18.71 -27.69 -19.10
N LEU A 143 -18.98 -26.55 -18.46
CA LEU A 143 -19.96 -26.44 -17.38
C LEU A 143 -21.39 -26.64 -17.89
N HIS A 144 -21.71 -26.12 -19.07
CA HIS A 144 -23.00 -26.38 -19.70
C HIS A 144 -23.22 -27.88 -19.93
N LYS A 145 -22.22 -28.60 -20.44
CA LYS A 145 -22.29 -30.05 -20.65
C LYS A 145 -22.56 -30.82 -19.36
N THR A 146 -21.90 -30.45 -18.27
CA THR A 146 -22.07 -31.13 -16.98
C THR A 146 -23.41 -30.81 -16.34
N LEU A 147 -23.85 -29.55 -16.37
CA LEU A 147 -25.07 -29.10 -15.71
C LEU A 147 -26.33 -29.53 -16.47
N LEU A 148 -26.35 -29.36 -17.79
CA LEU A 148 -27.54 -29.59 -18.61
C LEU A 148 -27.55 -30.96 -19.30
N LYS A 149 -26.54 -31.81 -19.01
CA LYS A 149 -26.29 -33.12 -19.63
C LYS A 149 -26.41 -33.12 -21.16
N SER A 150 -26.24 -31.95 -21.76
CA SER A 150 -26.46 -31.68 -23.16
C SER A 150 -25.36 -30.76 -23.66
N SER A 151 -24.96 -31.00 -24.88
CA SER A 151 -23.84 -30.27 -25.47
C SER A 151 -24.34 -29.01 -26.17
N PRO A 152 -23.69 -27.85 -25.95
CA PRO A 152 -23.92 -26.68 -26.79
C PRO A 152 -23.62 -26.97 -28.26
N GLY A 153 -24.25 -26.18 -29.14
CA GLY A 153 -23.99 -26.22 -30.57
C GLY A 153 -22.53 -25.99 -30.93
N VAL A 154 -22.13 -26.49 -32.11
CA VAL A 154 -20.74 -26.46 -32.59
C VAL A 154 -20.19 -25.03 -32.65
N TYR A 155 -21.01 -24.07 -33.07
CA TYR A 155 -20.62 -22.66 -33.18
C TYR A 155 -20.29 -22.03 -31.83
N THR A 156 -21.11 -22.27 -30.79
CA THR A 156 -20.88 -21.76 -29.43
C THR A 156 -19.56 -22.27 -28.87
N LYS A 157 -19.30 -23.58 -28.99
CA LYS A 157 -18.02 -24.18 -28.57
C LYS A 157 -16.83 -23.57 -29.30
N ARG A 158 -16.95 -23.36 -30.61
CA ARG A 158 -15.88 -22.78 -31.44
C ARG A 158 -15.60 -21.32 -31.05
N LEU A 159 -16.64 -20.55 -30.73
CA LEU A 159 -16.50 -19.17 -30.28
C LEU A 159 -15.78 -19.09 -28.93
N GLU A 160 -16.21 -19.90 -27.95
CA GLU A 160 -15.60 -19.90 -26.62
C GLU A 160 -14.15 -20.41 -26.63
N THR A 161 -13.86 -21.48 -27.38
CA THR A 161 -12.49 -21.99 -27.49
C THR A 161 -11.56 -20.98 -28.16
N ARG A 162 -12.01 -20.27 -29.21
CA ARG A 162 -11.26 -19.15 -29.80
C ARG A 162 -11.05 -18.02 -28.79
N HIS A 163 -12.04 -17.70 -27.98
CA HIS A 163 -11.95 -16.65 -26.97
C HIS A 163 -10.92 -16.98 -25.89
N VAL A 164 -10.95 -18.20 -25.35
CA VAL A 164 -9.96 -18.69 -24.38
C VAL A 164 -8.55 -18.71 -24.97
N ALA A 165 -8.40 -19.21 -26.20
CA ALA A 165 -7.10 -19.20 -26.90
C ALA A 165 -6.56 -17.79 -27.16
N LYS A 166 -7.44 -16.82 -27.44
CA LYS A 166 -7.05 -15.40 -27.58
C LYS A 166 -6.58 -14.80 -26.25
N ILE A 167 -7.24 -15.16 -25.14
CA ILE A 167 -6.86 -14.72 -23.80
C ILE A 167 -5.51 -15.33 -23.40
N SER A 168 -5.30 -16.64 -23.60
CA SER A 168 -4.03 -17.29 -23.23
C SER A 168 -2.84 -16.72 -24.03
N LYS A 169 -3.00 -16.56 -25.35
CA LYS A 169 -1.98 -15.92 -26.20
C LYS A 169 -1.69 -14.48 -25.79
N ARG A 170 -2.70 -13.73 -25.34
CA ARG A 170 -2.48 -12.38 -24.80
C ARG A 170 -1.68 -12.43 -23.50
N ALA A 171 -2.04 -13.31 -22.57
CA ALA A 171 -1.32 -13.45 -21.30
C ALA A 171 0.15 -13.84 -21.53
N GLU A 172 0.42 -14.76 -22.46
CA GLU A 172 1.78 -15.15 -22.86
C GLU A 172 2.57 -13.97 -23.44
N ARG A 173 1.96 -13.20 -24.35
CA ARG A 173 2.57 -11.97 -24.88
C ARG A 173 2.85 -10.92 -23.80
N GLU A 174 1.97 -10.77 -22.81
CA GLU A 174 2.21 -9.84 -21.69
C GLU A 174 3.33 -10.33 -20.77
N ARG A 175 3.50 -11.65 -20.58
CA ARG A 175 4.64 -12.21 -19.83
C ARG A 175 5.98 -11.99 -20.54
N MET A 176 5.99 -12.01 -21.87
CA MET A 176 7.21 -11.83 -22.67
C MET A 176 7.59 -10.37 -22.93
N LYS A 177 6.70 -9.41 -22.67
CA LYS A 177 7.01 -7.99 -22.86
C LYS A 177 7.95 -7.51 -21.74
N PRO A 178 9.07 -6.82 -22.05
CA PRO A 178 9.77 -6.05 -21.04
C PRO A 178 8.78 -5.04 -20.44
N ARG A 179 8.78 -4.90 -19.11
CA ARG A 179 7.91 -3.96 -18.37
C ARG A 179 8.29 -2.51 -18.72
N ALA A 180 7.96 -2.06 -19.93
CA ALA A 180 8.00 -0.65 -20.26
C ALA A 180 6.93 0.03 -19.40
N ARG A 181 7.39 0.89 -18.48
CA ARG A 181 6.52 1.75 -17.67
C ARG A 181 5.76 2.68 -18.60
N ARG A 182 4.58 2.25 -19.06
CA ARG A 182 3.67 3.17 -19.74
C ARG A 182 3.23 4.18 -18.70
N CYS A 183 3.80 5.37 -18.77
CA CYS A 183 3.31 6.51 -18.03
C CYS A 183 1.92 6.81 -18.60
N LEU A 184 0.88 6.34 -17.91
CA LEU A 184 -0.49 6.73 -18.19
C LEU A 184 -0.57 8.25 -17.94
N LYS A 185 -0.84 9.03 -18.99
CA LYS A 185 -1.23 10.42 -18.82
C LYS A 185 -2.62 10.42 -18.20
N LEU A 186 -2.67 10.48 -16.87
CA LEU A 186 -3.90 10.65 -16.11
C LEU A 186 -4.37 12.09 -16.31
N THR A 187 -5.42 12.30 -17.09
CA THR A 187 -6.21 13.53 -16.99
C THR A 187 -6.93 13.50 -15.66
N PRO A 188 -6.80 14.51 -14.78
CA PRO A 188 -7.43 14.49 -13.47
C PRO A 188 -8.94 14.57 -13.67
N LYS A 189 -9.64 13.45 -13.47
CA LYS A 189 -11.08 13.49 -13.22
C LYS A 189 -11.26 13.97 -11.79
N ALA A 190 -12.24 14.84 -11.57
CA ALA A 190 -12.72 15.12 -10.22
C ALA A 190 -13.01 13.79 -9.54
N GLY A 191 -12.40 13.57 -8.37
CA GLY A 191 -12.54 12.36 -7.59
C GLY A 191 -14.01 12.05 -7.27
N ASP A 192 -14.31 10.78 -7.01
CA ASP A 192 -15.61 10.36 -6.50
C ASP A 192 -15.57 10.19 -4.97
N SER A 193 -16.64 9.63 -4.38
CA SER A 193 -16.74 9.41 -2.93
C SER A 193 -15.73 8.42 -2.37
N ASP A 194 -15.09 7.64 -3.24
CA ASP A 194 -14.21 6.55 -2.84
C ASP A 194 -12.75 6.89 -3.18
N TYR A 195 -12.52 7.75 -4.19
CA TYR A 195 -11.18 8.13 -4.66
C TYR A 195 -11.08 9.61 -5.04
N GLY A 196 -9.99 10.27 -4.63
CA GLY A 196 -9.67 11.65 -4.98
C GLY A 196 -10.10 12.67 -3.91
N PRO A 197 -10.14 13.98 -4.23
CA PRO A 197 -10.31 15.05 -3.23
C PRO A 197 -11.61 15.00 -2.43
N MET A 198 -12.59 14.22 -2.90
CA MET A 198 -13.92 14.07 -2.31
C MET A 198 -14.12 12.69 -1.64
N ALA A 199 -13.04 11.92 -1.46
CA ALA A 199 -13.11 10.61 -0.84
C ALA A 199 -13.58 10.71 0.62
N LYS A 200 -14.57 9.89 0.97
CA LYS A 200 -15.19 9.85 2.31
C LYS A 200 -14.56 8.81 3.24
N LYS A 201 -13.81 7.86 2.67
CA LYS A 201 -13.14 6.83 3.46
C LYS A 201 -11.93 7.46 4.18
N PRO A 202 -11.86 7.40 5.50
CA PRO A 202 -10.70 7.91 6.22
C PRO A 202 -9.46 7.05 5.89
N ASP A 203 -8.32 7.70 5.70
CA ASP A 203 -7.05 7.03 5.36
C ASP A 203 -6.56 6.09 6.47
N MET A 204 -6.95 6.40 7.71
CA MET A 204 -6.58 5.65 8.91
C MET A 204 -7.75 5.56 9.88
N GLU A 205 -7.67 4.59 10.80
CA GLU A 205 -8.70 4.38 11.82
C GLU A 205 -8.77 5.56 12.80
N ALA A 206 -9.97 5.89 13.29
CA ALA A 206 -10.21 7.08 14.10
C ALA A 206 -9.38 7.12 15.39
N ALA A 207 -9.19 5.98 16.06
CA ALA A 207 -8.37 5.90 17.27
C ALA A 207 -6.89 6.20 16.96
N MET A 208 -6.38 5.65 15.86
CA MET A 208 -5.01 5.91 15.41
C MET A 208 -4.83 7.37 14.98
N PHE A 209 -5.85 7.96 14.34
CA PHE A 209 -5.86 9.37 13.99
C PHE A 209 -5.78 10.27 15.24
N GLN A 210 -6.58 10.00 16.26
CA GLN A 210 -6.55 10.76 17.52
C GLN A 210 -5.17 10.69 18.19
N SER A 211 -4.60 9.49 18.28
CA SER A 211 -3.25 9.31 18.84
C SER A 211 -2.19 10.09 18.05
N LYS A 212 -2.24 10.06 16.72
CA LYS A 212 -1.32 10.85 15.88
C LYS A 212 -1.54 12.35 16.00
N LEU A 213 -2.78 12.79 16.15
CA LEU A 213 -3.11 14.19 16.37
C LEU A 213 -2.49 14.66 17.68
N GLU A 214 -2.61 13.88 18.76
CA GLU A 214 -1.97 14.20 20.05
C GLU A 214 -0.45 14.24 19.96
N GLU A 215 0.17 13.26 19.29
CA GLU A 215 1.62 13.25 19.04
C GLU A 215 2.06 14.48 18.24
N HIS A 216 1.30 14.83 17.19
CA HIS A 216 1.61 15.99 16.37
C HIS A 216 1.43 17.30 17.13
N MET A 217 0.39 17.41 17.96
CA MET A 217 0.17 18.58 18.82
C MET A 217 1.32 18.76 19.82
N LYS A 218 1.88 17.67 20.36
CA LYS A 218 3.08 17.74 21.21
C LYS A 218 4.31 18.28 20.47
N ILE A 219 4.47 17.94 19.19
CA ILE A 219 5.56 18.50 18.35
C ILE A 219 5.38 20.00 18.14
N LEU A 220 4.13 20.46 17.98
CA LEU A 220 3.82 21.87 17.75
C LEU A 220 3.93 22.71 19.02
N GLN A 221 3.59 22.14 20.17
CA GLN A 221 3.69 22.76 21.49
C GLN A 221 5.16 22.82 21.94
N LYS A 222 5.80 23.96 21.72
CA LYS A 222 7.16 24.24 22.19
C LYS A 222 7.13 25.14 23.42
N THR A 223 8.05 24.91 24.34
CA THR A 223 8.31 25.80 25.47
C THR A 223 8.94 27.10 24.99
N ARG A 224 8.89 28.15 25.82
CA ARG A 224 9.43 29.47 25.46
C ARG A 224 10.92 29.43 25.13
N ASN A 225 11.69 28.62 25.87
CA ASN A 225 13.12 28.44 25.64
C ASN A 225 13.41 27.77 24.28
N GLU A 226 12.63 26.74 23.92
CA GLU A 226 12.75 26.06 22.63
C GLU A 226 12.36 26.97 21.48
N ILE A 227 11.40 27.87 21.67
CA ILE A 227 11.02 28.90 20.69
C ILE A 227 12.19 29.87 20.46
N ASP A 228 12.83 30.35 21.53
CA ASP A 228 13.97 31.26 21.44
C ASP A 228 15.21 30.60 20.83
N GLU A 229 15.40 29.30 21.03
CA GLU A 229 16.45 28.52 20.36
C GLU A 229 16.14 28.31 18.88
N LEU A 230 14.89 27.95 18.55
CA LEU A 230 14.45 27.81 17.16
C LEU A 230 14.59 29.12 16.39
N GLU A 231 14.23 30.25 17.00
CA GLU A 231 14.40 31.59 16.41
C GLU A 231 15.85 31.81 16.03
N ARG A 232 16.78 31.59 16.97
CA ARG A 232 18.22 31.75 16.73
C ARG A 232 18.73 30.84 15.61
N ASN A 233 18.34 29.57 15.59
CA ASN A 233 18.80 28.59 14.60
C ASN A 233 18.22 28.84 13.19
N THR A 234 17.07 29.51 13.11
CA THR A 234 16.37 29.76 11.84
C THR A 234 16.44 31.20 11.36
N ARG A 235 17.26 32.06 11.98
CA ARG A 235 17.49 33.45 11.54
C ARG A 235 17.90 33.60 10.08
N GLY A 236 18.63 32.62 9.54
CA GLY A 236 19.05 32.57 8.13
C GLY A 236 17.91 32.27 7.14
N GLN A 237 16.68 32.05 7.61
CA GLN A 237 15.51 31.75 6.79
C GLN A 237 15.80 30.64 5.76
N SER A 238 15.77 30.96 4.45
CA SER A 238 16.01 30.00 3.36
C SER A 238 17.38 29.34 3.38
N ASP A 239 18.34 29.91 4.10
CA ASP A 239 19.68 29.33 4.20
C ASP A 239 19.78 28.25 5.29
N SER A 240 18.75 28.14 6.14
CA SER A 240 18.65 27.11 7.17
C SER A 240 17.74 25.96 6.71
N PRO A 241 18.22 24.70 6.66
CA PRO A 241 17.35 23.57 6.37
C PRO A 241 16.25 23.38 7.43
N GLU A 242 16.53 23.73 8.68
CA GLU A 242 15.59 23.64 9.80
C GLU A 242 14.39 24.59 9.62
N TRP A 243 14.60 25.74 8.96
CA TRP A 243 13.52 26.68 8.62
C TRP A 243 12.47 26.05 7.70
N PHE A 244 12.90 25.26 6.70
CA PHE A 244 11.97 24.58 5.80
C PHE A 244 11.16 23.50 6.51
N GLU A 245 11.80 22.74 7.40
CA GLU A 245 11.14 21.68 8.16
C GLU A 245 10.08 22.25 9.11
N GLU A 246 10.40 23.32 9.84
CA GLU A 246 9.46 23.98 10.76
C GLU A 246 8.32 24.70 10.03
N ARG A 247 8.57 25.34 8.89
CA ARG A 247 7.49 25.92 8.07
C ARG A 247 6.59 24.86 7.46
N ARG A 248 7.09 23.66 7.15
CA ARG A 248 6.27 22.59 6.55
C ARG A 248 5.19 22.08 7.51
N ILE A 249 5.44 22.14 8.82
CA ILE A 249 4.52 21.65 9.85
C ILE A 249 3.66 22.76 10.49
N ARG A 250 3.88 24.04 10.14
CA ARG A 250 3.19 25.19 10.76
C ARG A 250 2.42 26.01 9.73
N LEU A 251 1.31 26.59 10.17
CA LEU A 251 0.62 27.63 9.41
C LEU A 251 1.37 28.95 9.59
N THR A 252 1.89 29.50 8.49
CA THR A 252 2.62 30.77 8.47
C THR A 252 1.70 31.93 8.10
N ALA A 253 2.09 33.15 8.46
CA ALA A 253 1.28 34.35 8.17
C ALA A 253 1.19 34.72 6.67
N SER A 254 2.17 34.28 5.87
CA SER A 254 2.18 34.36 4.40
C SER A 254 1.38 33.22 3.79
#